data_AF-U5DAM0-F1
#
_entry.id   AF-U5DAM0-F1
#
_cell.length_a   1.000
_cell.length_b   1.000
_cell.length_c   1.000
_cell.angle_alpha   90.00
_cell.angle_beta   90.00
_cell.angle_gamma   90.00
#
_symmetry.space_group_name_H-M   'P 1'
#
loop_
_entity.id
_entity.type
_entity.pdbx_description
1 polymer ?
#
loop_
_entity_poly.entity_id
_entity_poly.type
_entity_poly.pdbx_seq_one_letter_code
_entity_poly.pdbx_strand_id
1 'polypeptide(L)' 'VYEGWHDEVDMEFLGTITGEPIKLQTNVYGNGTGDGTGMQGREQHFHLWFDPTATFHNYSILWSAHQIL' A
#
# COMPACT_ATOMS: atom_id res chain seq x y z
N VAL A 1 -23.46 -9.78 -2.61
CA VAL A 1 -22.28 -8.99 -2.20
C VAL A 1 -21.17 -10.00 -2.04
N TYR A 2 -20.20 -10.01 -2.94
CA TYR A 2 -19.20 -11.09 -3.03
C TYR A 2 -18.13 -10.86 -1.96
N GLU A 3 -18.33 -11.41 -0.77
CA GLU A 3 -17.28 -11.47 0.24
C GLU A 3 -16.12 -12.32 -0.31
N GLY A 4 -14.89 -11.82 -0.22
CA GLY A 4 -13.70 -12.58 -0.58
C GLY A 4 -13.26 -12.50 -2.06
N TRP A 5 -13.71 -11.49 -2.81
CA TRP A 5 -13.35 -11.30 -4.23
C TRP A 5 -13.05 -9.85 -4.58
N HIS A 6 -12.51 -9.06 -3.65
CA HIS A 6 -12.24 -7.66 -3.95
C HIS A 6 -10.91 -7.45 -4.68
N ASP A 7 -10.83 -6.29 -5.33
CA ASP A 7 -9.60 -5.71 -5.83
C ASP A 7 -9.22 -4.53 -4.91
N GLU A 8 -7.94 -4.36 -4.63
CA GLU A 8 -7.43 -3.36 -3.69
C GLU A 8 -6.04 -2.87 -4.12
N VAL A 9 -5.80 -1.58 -3.90
CA VAL A 9 -4.51 -0.92 -4.18
C VAL A 9 -4.15 -0.11 -2.95
N ASP A 10 -3.03 -0.47 -2.33
CA ASP A 10 -2.69 0.03 -1.00
C ASP A 10 -1.53 1.02 -1.02
N MET A 11 -1.63 2.02 -0.16
CA MET A 11 -0.52 2.81 0.35
C MET A 11 -0.60 2.83 1.87
N GLU A 12 0.29 2.09 2.51
CA GLU A 12 0.30 1.93 3.97
C GLU A 12 1.58 2.50 4.56
N PHE A 13 1.44 3.42 5.51
CA PHE A 13 2.55 3.87 6.34
C PHE A 13 2.75 2.88 7.48
N LEU A 14 3.80 2.08 7.38
CA LEU A 14 4.14 1.13 8.43
C LEU A 14 4.79 1.90 9.58
N GLY A 15 4.02 2.05 10.67
CA GLY A 15 4.48 2.67 11.90
C GLY A 15 5.76 2.02 12.42
N THR A 16 6.58 2.80 13.09
CA THR A 16 7.89 2.39 13.60
C THR A 16 8.10 2.93 15.02
N ILE A 17 9.18 2.52 15.67
CA ILE A 17 9.58 3.05 16.98
C ILE A 17 10.17 4.45 16.83
N THR A 18 10.08 5.27 17.88
CA THR A 18 10.62 6.63 17.88
C THR A 18 12.10 6.64 17.48
N GLY A 19 12.44 7.42 16.44
CA GLY A 19 13.81 7.58 15.94
C GLY A 19 14.15 6.73 14.71
N GLU A 20 13.31 5.75 14.36
CA GLU A 20 13.49 4.95 13.14
C GLU A 20 12.69 5.52 11.96
N PRO A 21 13.14 5.35 10.70
CA PRO A 21 12.40 5.83 9.54
C PRO A 21 11.09 5.06 9.32
N ILE A 22 10.00 5.78 9.05
CA ILE A 22 8.74 5.19 8.58
C ILE A 22 8.96 4.56 7.20
N LYS A 23 8.32 3.39 6.96
CA LYS A 23 8.30 2.75 5.64
C LYS A 23 6.96 2.98 4.97
N LEU A 24 6.99 3.28 3.69
CA LEU A 24 5.81 3.22 2.84
C LEU A 24 5.75 1.82 2.22
N GLN A 25 4.63 1.12 2.42
CA GLN A 25 4.29 -0.11 1.72
C GLN A 25 3.29 0.20 0.62
N THR A 26 3.52 -0.35 -0.58
CA THR A 26 2.52 -0.41 -1.64
C THR A 26 2.14 -1.85 -1.91
N ASN A 27 0.87 -2.10 -2.25
CA ASN A 27 0.39 -3.44 -2.60
C ASN A 27 -0.69 -3.38 -3.68
N VAL A 28 -0.90 -4.51 -4.37
CA VAL A 28 -2.00 -4.68 -5.33
C VAL A 28 -2.59 -6.07 -5.14
N TYR A 29 -3.87 -6.11 -4.76
CA TYR A 29 -4.70 -7.30 -4.76
C TYR A 29 -5.72 -7.23 -5.88
N GLY A 30 -5.95 -8.38 -6.53
CA GLY A 30 -6.97 -8.48 -7.56
C GLY A 30 -7.54 -9.89 -7.62
N ASN A 31 -8.80 -10.03 -7.99
CA ASN A 31 -9.55 -11.30 -7.94
C ASN A 31 -9.49 -11.97 -6.55
N GLY A 32 -9.59 -11.19 -5.47
CA GLY A 32 -9.61 -11.71 -4.10
C GLY A 32 -8.28 -12.25 -3.59
N THR A 33 -7.14 -11.90 -4.21
CA THR A 33 -5.83 -12.34 -3.70
C THR A 33 -5.49 -11.76 -2.31
N GLY A 34 -6.19 -10.73 -1.86
CA GLY A 34 -6.09 -10.17 -0.50
C GLY A 34 -7.00 -10.84 0.52
N ASP A 35 -7.83 -11.80 0.09
CA ASP A 35 -8.89 -12.37 0.91
C ASP A 35 -8.57 -13.76 1.49
N GLY A 36 -9.24 -14.08 2.60
CA GLY A 36 -9.25 -15.42 3.19
C GLY A 36 -7.89 -15.90 3.68
N THR A 37 -7.66 -17.22 3.67
CA THR A 37 -6.46 -17.85 4.24
C THR A 37 -5.32 -18.02 3.25
N GLY A 38 -5.51 -17.65 1.99
CA GLY A 38 -4.57 -17.85 0.88
C GLY A 38 -4.01 -16.55 0.32
N MET A 39 -3.82 -15.54 1.18
CA MET A 39 -3.39 -14.20 0.80
C MET A 39 -2.09 -14.24 -0.02
N GLN A 40 -2.12 -13.58 -1.17
CA GLN A 40 -0.99 -13.44 -2.09
C GLN A 40 -0.76 -11.97 -2.38
N GLY A 41 0.14 -11.39 -1.60
CA GLY A 41 0.56 -10.01 -1.72
C GLY A 41 1.56 -9.76 -2.85
N ARG A 42 1.64 -8.50 -3.25
CA ARG A 42 2.58 -7.91 -4.20
C ARG A 42 3.28 -6.72 -3.56
N GLU A 43 3.70 -6.88 -2.31
CA GLU A 43 4.24 -5.81 -1.47
C GLU A 43 5.55 -5.25 -2.03
N GLN A 44 5.69 -3.93 -1.99
CA GLN A 44 6.96 -3.23 -2.12
C GLN A 44 7.15 -2.26 -0.96
N HIS A 45 8.38 -2.15 -0.45
CA HIS A 45 8.73 -1.28 0.68
C HIS A 45 9.74 -0.21 0.29
N PHE A 46 9.47 1.01 0.73
CA PHE A 46 10.34 2.17 0.48
C PHE A 46 10.64 2.92 1.77
N HIS A 47 11.88 3.39 1.89
CA HIS A 47 12.19 4.52 2.77
C HIS A 47 11.95 5.81 1.99
N LEU A 48 11.30 6.77 2.63
CA LEU A 48 11.11 8.09 2.05
C LEU A 48 12.40 8.91 2.21
N TRP A 49 12.71 9.73 1.20
CA TRP A 49 13.88 10.61 1.22
C TRP A 49 13.67 11.87 2.07
N PHE A 50 12.56 11.94 2.80
CA PHE A 50 12.14 13.00 3.70
C PHE A 50 11.49 12.39 4.95
N ASP A 51 11.38 13.18 6.02
CA ASP A 51 10.61 12.81 7.22
C ASP A 51 9.12 13.06 6.95
N PRO A 52 8.28 12.01 6.80
CA PRO A 52 6.87 12.18 6.49
C PRO A 52 6.03 12.71 7.66
N THR A 53 6.62 12.88 8.85
CA THR A 53 5.94 13.41 10.05
C THR A 53 6.17 14.91 10.25
N ALA A 54 7.19 15.48 9.59
CA ALA A 54 7.59 16.87 9.78
C ALA A 54 6.62 17.87 9.12
N THR A 55 5.95 17.47 8.03
CA THR A 55 4.95 18.28 7.31
C THR A 55 4.04 17.38 6.47
N PHE A 56 2.96 17.93 5.92
CA PHE A 56 2.12 17.23 4.95
C PHE A 56 2.84 17.06 3.60
N HIS A 57 2.64 15.91 2.98
CA HIS A 57 3.12 15.55 1.65
C HIS A 57 1.97 14.97 0.82
N ASN A 58 2.08 15.06 -0.51
CA ASN A 58 1.09 14.50 -1.42
C ASN A 58 1.43 13.04 -1.72
N TYR A 59 0.43 12.18 -1.57
CA TYR A 59 0.46 10.78 -1.97
C TYR A 59 -0.76 10.54 -2.85
N SER A 60 -0.59 9.83 -3.95
CA SER A 60 -1.66 9.64 -4.94
C SER A 60 -1.46 8.32 -5.67
N ILE A 61 -2.57 7.69 -6.03
CA ILE A 61 -2.61 6.54 -6.93
C ILE A 61 -3.32 7.00 -8.20
N LEU A 62 -2.68 6.83 -9.35
CA LEU A 62 -3.34 6.96 -10.65
C LEU A 62 -3.72 5.56 -11.13
N TRP A 63 -5.01 5.24 -11.07
CA TRP A 63 -5.55 3.98 -11.57
C TRP A 63 -6.32 4.18 -12.86
N SER A 64 -5.92 3.43 -13.90
CA SER A 64 -6.58 3.40 -15.20
C SER A 64 -6.69 1.97 -15.71
N ALA A 65 -7.46 1.77 -16.79
CA ALA A 65 -7.58 0.46 -17.43
C ALA A 65 -6.26 -0.12 -17.97
N HIS A 66 -5.20 0.69 -18.09
CA HIS A 66 -3.92 0.28 -18.65
C HIS A 66 -2.82 0.13 -17.60
N GLN A 67 -2.92 0.83 -16.46
CA GLN A 67 -1.85 0.90 -15.46
C GLN A 67 -2.34 1.42 -14.11
N ILE A 68 -1.57 1.08 -13.08
CA ILE A 68 -1.55 1.69 -11.75
C ILE A 68 -0.19 2.38 -11.62
N LEU A 69 -0.19 3.67 -11.29
CA LEU A 69 1.00 4.49 -11.05
C LEU A 69 0.93 5.17 -9.69
#